data_AF-A0A7I8X3H9-F1
#
_entry.id   AF-A0A7I8X3H9-F1
#
_cell.length_a   1.000
_cell.length_b   1.000
_cell.length_c   1.000
_cell.angle_alpha   90.00
_cell.angle_beta   90.00
_cell.angle_gamma   90.00
#
_symmetry.space_group_name_H-M   'P 1'
#
loop_
_entity.id
_entity.type
_entity.pdbx_description
1 polymer ?
#
loop_
_entity_poly.entity_id
_entity_poly.type
_entity_poly.pdbx_seq_one_letter_code
_entity_poly.pdbx_strand_id
1 'polypeptide(L)'
;MSTTAETFASNVTLYPIPEPDPVFVAIRHYHFYYELLLASISFLLNGIVVYLALTMANRTIRNYCRILLMSVAGDLIYTCLNLLTMMIVEIRAGMMYFITTGPFIHSTYPYNMLMCALWLSGMYVTIMTIMVQFVYRYYALCRTALSITQFVSLYCLGLTWCLCQGFAAFLCFEAETPENREILQGHPLYSFNTPTFVTGDTASVGPVVHFCCSQCACAFLYVIIIVTGRRINKFLNSDGINMSKNTKEGQKKLNKVMVLQATYPGVIVCLPIVMATLMAQLKMDASWTGMYFAPSISAIPIINAVTVMLVIPSFRKRILRIAKATVYTKSTIQETSEHTHTGMEIH
;
A
#
# COMPACT_ATOMS: atom_id res chain seq x y z
N MET A 1 -39.36 -48.07 21.78
CA MET A 1 -39.05 -46.64 22.06
C MET A 1 -38.00 -46.16 21.05
N SER A 2 -38.33 -46.22 19.75
CA SER A 2 -37.37 -45.99 18.66
C SER A 2 -38.09 -45.50 17.40
N THR A 3 -38.96 -44.49 17.56
CA THR A 3 -39.83 -44.02 16.47
C THR A 3 -40.09 -42.52 16.50
N THR A 4 -39.24 -41.74 17.16
CA THR A 4 -39.35 -40.26 17.22
C THR A 4 -38.11 -39.51 16.73
N ALA A 5 -37.03 -40.21 16.38
CA ALA A 5 -35.80 -39.57 15.88
C ALA A 5 -35.75 -39.43 14.34
N GLU A 6 -36.50 -40.25 13.60
CA GLU A 6 -36.45 -40.26 12.12
C GLU A 6 -37.42 -39.26 11.46
N THR A 7 -38.38 -38.72 12.21
CA THR A 7 -39.43 -37.83 11.67
C THR A 7 -39.09 -36.35 11.73
N PHE A 8 -37.94 -35.96 12.32
CA PHE A 8 -37.51 -34.56 12.39
C PHE A 8 -36.50 -34.18 11.29
N ALA A 9 -36.03 -35.15 10.50
CA ALA A 9 -35.03 -34.95 9.46
C ALA A 9 -35.62 -34.54 8.08
N SER A 10 -36.94 -34.49 7.93
CA SER A 10 -37.59 -34.37 6.61
C SER A 10 -38.20 -33.00 6.27
N ASN A 11 -38.09 -31.99 7.14
CA ASN A 11 -38.72 -30.67 6.90
C ASN A 11 -37.77 -29.46 7.06
N VAL A 12 -36.48 -29.63 6.80
CA VAL A 12 -35.66 -28.47 6.39
C VAL A 12 -35.81 -28.36 4.89
N THR A 13 -36.70 -27.48 4.45
CA THR A 13 -36.72 -27.00 3.07
C THR A 13 -35.32 -26.47 2.77
N LEU A 14 -34.52 -27.28 2.07
CA LEU A 14 -33.32 -26.84 1.38
C LEU A 14 -33.77 -25.77 0.39
N TYR A 15 -33.79 -24.51 0.83
CA TYR A 15 -33.80 -23.39 -0.09
C TYR A 15 -32.67 -23.67 -1.09
N PRO A 16 -32.95 -23.69 -2.40
CA PRO A 16 -31.89 -23.87 -3.37
C PRO A 16 -30.85 -22.79 -3.11
N ILE A 17 -29.62 -23.21 -2.82
CA ILE A 17 -28.47 -22.29 -2.76
C ILE A 17 -28.55 -21.50 -4.06
N PRO A 18 -28.74 -20.17 -4.02
CA PRO A 18 -28.86 -19.38 -5.24
C PRO A 18 -27.65 -19.72 -6.12
N GLU A 19 -27.88 -20.13 -7.36
CA GLU A 19 -26.77 -20.39 -8.27
C GLU A 19 -25.87 -19.16 -8.29
N PRO A 20 -24.55 -19.33 -8.13
CA PRO A 20 -23.65 -18.20 -8.10
C PRO A 20 -23.79 -17.44 -9.42
N ASP A 21 -24.18 -16.18 -9.33
CA ASP A 21 -24.16 -15.31 -10.50
C ASP A 21 -22.71 -15.27 -11.03
N PRO A 22 -22.49 -15.74 -12.28
CA PRO A 22 -21.17 -15.92 -12.84
C PRO A 22 -20.38 -14.60 -12.90
N VAL A 23 -21.07 -13.45 -12.94
CA VAL A 23 -20.45 -12.13 -12.93
C VAL A 23 -19.72 -11.86 -11.61
N PHE A 24 -20.36 -12.13 -10.47
CA PHE A 24 -19.76 -11.84 -9.16
C PHE A 24 -18.63 -12.79 -8.81
N VAL A 25 -18.70 -14.05 -9.24
CA VAL A 25 -17.58 -14.99 -9.16
C VAL A 25 -16.41 -14.52 -10.02
N ALA A 26 -16.67 -14.05 -11.25
CA ALA A 26 -15.63 -13.50 -12.12
C ALA A 26 -14.97 -12.26 -11.52
N ILE A 27 -15.72 -11.35 -10.88
CA ILE A 27 -15.18 -10.17 -10.20
C ILE A 27 -14.19 -10.56 -9.09
N ARG A 28 -14.51 -11.59 -8.29
CA ARG A 28 -13.60 -12.07 -7.22
C ARG A 28 -12.32 -12.67 -7.77
N HIS A 29 -12.40 -13.49 -8.81
CA HIS A 29 -11.21 -14.01 -9.47
C HIS A 29 -10.37 -12.88 -10.09
N TYR A 30 -11.03 -11.91 -10.73
CA TYR A 30 -10.36 -10.75 -11.30
C TYR A 30 -9.63 -9.92 -10.23
N HIS A 31 -10.24 -9.70 -9.06
CA HIS A 31 -9.61 -8.98 -7.94
C HIS A 31 -8.31 -9.65 -7.49
N PHE A 32 -8.30 -10.98 -7.37
CA PHE A 32 -7.09 -11.72 -7.01
C PHE A 32 -5.95 -11.54 -8.04
N TYR A 33 -6.26 -11.72 -9.33
CA TYR A 33 -5.27 -11.52 -10.40
C TYR A 33 -4.80 -10.06 -10.50
N TYR A 34 -5.71 -9.12 -10.24
CA TYR A 34 -5.42 -7.70 -10.21
C TYR A 34 -4.41 -7.35 -9.10
N GLU A 35 -4.64 -7.81 -7.87
CA GLU A 35 -3.71 -7.61 -6.75
C GLU A 35 -2.36 -8.28 -7.00
N LEU A 36 -2.34 -9.49 -7.58
CA LEU A 36 -1.11 -10.16 -7.96
C LEU A 36 -0.32 -9.38 -9.02
N LEU A 37 -1.01 -8.82 -10.02
CA LEU A 37 -0.39 -8.00 -11.06
C LEU A 37 0.19 -6.72 -10.45
N LEU A 38 -0.55 -6.02 -9.60
CA LEU A 38 -0.06 -4.80 -8.93
C LEU A 38 1.15 -5.10 -8.04
N ALA A 39 1.11 -6.18 -7.25
CA ALA A 39 2.24 -6.59 -6.45
C ALA A 39 3.47 -6.91 -7.31
N SER A 40 3.28 -7.64 -8.42
CA SER A 40 4.38 -7.98 -9.35
C SER A 40 5.01 -6.73 -9.96
N ILE A 41 4.18 -5.77 -10.39
CA ILE A 41 4.66 -4.48 -10.92
C ILE A 41 5.39 -3.71 -9.81
N SER A 42 4.84 -3.68 -8.60
CA SER A 42 5.47 -3.04 -7.44
C SER A 42 6.87 -3.60 -7.18
N PHE A 43 7.01 -4.93 -7.09
CA PHE A 43 8.30 -5.58 -6.87
C PHE A 43 9.30 -5.26 -7.98
N LEU A 44 8.86 -5.30 -9.25
CA LEU A 44 9.72 -5.01 -10.39
C LEU A 44 10.23 -3.56 -10.34
N LEU A 45 9.34 -2.58 -10.19
CA LEU A 45 9.70 -1.17 -10.20
C LEU A 45 10.57 -0.80 -8.98
N ASN A 46 10.20 -1.30 -7.79
CA ASN A 46 11.01 -1.10 -6.59
C ASN A 46 12.39 -1.76 -6.70
N GLY A 47 12.48 -2.95 -7.31
CA GLY A 47 13.75 -3.61 -7.62
C GLY A 47 14.65 -2.78 -8.55
N ILE A 48 14.08 -2.19 -9.61
CA ILE A 48 14.79 -1.27 -10.49
C ILE A 48 15.31 -0.06 -9.71
N VAL A 49 14.48 0.52 -8.85
CA VAL A 49 14.86 1.67 -8.01
C VAL A 49 16.03 1.32 -7.09
N VAL A 50 16.02 0.14 -6.44
CA VAL A 50 17.13 -0.36 -5.61
C VAL A 50 18.40 -0.52 -6.44
N TYR A 51 18.32 -1.18 -7.60
CA TYR A 51 19.45 -1.36 -8.49
C TYR A 51 20.08 -0.02 -8.89
N LEU A 52 19.25 0.95 -9.29
CA LEU A 52 19.69 2.28 -9.66
C LEU A 52 20.34 3.01 -8.47
N ALA A 53 19.76 2.88 -7.27
CA ALA A 53 20.26 3.52 -6.06
C ALA A 53 21.62 2.99 -5.62
N LEU A 54 21.82 1.67 -5.65
CA LEU A 54 23.06 1.00 -5.23
C LEU A 54 24.22 1.27 -6.19
N THR A 55 23.93 1.44 -7.46
CA THR A 55 24.96 1.63 -8.51
C THR A 55 25.27 3.11 -8.77
N MET A 56 24.86 4.04 -7.90
CA MET A 56 25.22 5.46 -8.00
C MET A 56 26.54 5.80 -7.33
N ALA A 57 27.51 6.29 -8.11
CA ALA A 57 28.83 6.70 -7.63
C ALA A 57 28.88 8.09 -6.94
N ASN A 58 27.88 8.96 -7.15
CA ASN A 58 27.95 10.35 -6.67
C ASN A 58 27.63 10.47 -5.17
N ARG A 59 28.60 10.98 -4.39
CA ARG A 59 28.54 11.13 -2.91
C ARG A 59 27.37 12.01 -2.43
N THR A 60 27.00 13.07 -3.15
CA THR A 60 25.87 13.94 -2.81
C THR A 60 24.53 13.24 -3.02
N ILE A 61 24.48 12.32 -3.98
CA ILE A 61 23.30 11.50 -4.27
C ILE A 61 23.22 10.31 -3.32
N ARG A 62 24.34 9.84 -2.77
CA ARG A 62 24.40 8.71 -1.84
C ARG A 62 23.59 8.90 -0.55
N ASN A 63 23.61 10.09 0.05
CA ASN A 63 22.76 10.39 1.22
C ASN A 63 21.27 10.37 0.85
N TYR A 64 20.94 10.72 -0.38
CA TYR A 64 19.58 10.61 -0.90
C TYR A 64 19.19 9.17 -1.24
N CYS A 65 20.11 8.37 -1.82
CA CYS A 65 19.89 6.94 -2.05
C CYS A 65 19.50 6.23 -0.75
N ARG A 66 20.01 6.66 0.40
CA ARG A 66 19.57 6.13 1.70
C ARG A 66 18.09 6.40 1.98
N ILE A 67 17.62 7.63 1.78
CA ILE A 67 16.19 7.99 1.94
C ILE A 67 15.32 7.16 1.01
N LEU A 68 15.77 7.04 -0.23
CA LEU A 68 15.11 6.28 -1.27
C LEU A 68 15.00 4.79 -0.92
N LEU A 69 16.11 4.17 -0.50
CA LEU A 69 16.13 2.77 -0.09
C LEU A 69 15.19 2.52 1.10
N MET A 70 15.03 3.49 1.99
CA MET A 70 14.07 3.39 3.10
C MET A 70 12.63 3.49 2.62
N SER A 71 12.33 4.36 1.64
CA SER A 71 11.03 4.37 0.96
C SER A 71 10.70 3.00 0.39
N VAL A 72 11.65 2.45 -0.38
CA VAL A 72 11.48 1.15 -1.03
C VAL A 72 11.31 0.05 0.01
N ALA A 73 12.04 0.08 1.13
CA ALA A 73 11.86 -0.89 2.20
C ALA A 73 10.43 -0.86 2.77
N GLY A 74 9.87 0.33 3.05
CA GLY A 74 8.47 0.46 3.49
C GLY A 74 7.47 0.00 2.43
N ASP A 75 7.70 0.39 1.17
CA ASP A 75 6.87 0.01 0.02
C ASP A 75 6.85 -1.52 -0.18
N LEU A 76 8.00 -2.19 -0.01
CA LEU A 76 8.13 -3.65 -0.08
C LEU A 76 7.47 -4.36 1.11
N ILE A 77 7.66 -3.85 2.33
CA ILE A 77 6.98 -4.39 3.53
C ILE A 77 5.47 -4.34 3.32
N TYR A 78 4.93 -3.20 2.89
CA TYR A 78 3.51 -3.06 2.59
C TYR A 78 3.07 -4.01 1.46
N THR A 79 3.82 -4.09 0.35
CA THR A 79 3.48 -4.98 -0.77
C THR A 79 3.41 -6.45 -0.33
N CYS A 80 4.34 -6.91 0.51
CA CYS A 80 4.33 -8.27 1.06
C CYS A 80 3.10 -8.52 1.95
N LEU A 81 2.81 -7.59 2.87
CA LEU A 81 1.66 -7.72 3.78
C LEU A 81 0.33 -7.66 3.01
N ASN A 82 0.23 -6.80 2.00
CA ASN A 82 -0.94 -6.68 1.15
C ASN A 82 -1.14 -7.93 0.29
N LEU A 83 -0.08 -8.53 -0.27
CA LEU A 83 -0.18 -9.78 -1.02
C LEU A 83 -0.63 -10.95 -0.14
N LEU A 84 -0.23 -10.97 1.13
CA LEU A 84 -0.63 -12.00 2.09
C LEU A 84 -2.10 -11.88 2.49
N THR A 85 -2.59 -10.65 2.65
CA THR A 85 -3.91 -10.38 3.24
C THR A 85 -4.99 -10.15 2.18
N MET A 86 -4.67 -9.45 1.09
CA MET A 86 -5.56 -8.95 0.04
C MET A 86 -6.89 -8.46 0.64
N MET A 87 -6.80 -7.46 1.51
CA MET A 87 -7.94 -7.01 2.30
C MET A 87 -8.83 -6.05 1.52
N ILE A 88 -10.14 -6.25 1.63
CA ILE A 88 -11.17 -5.33 1.15
C ILE A 88 -11.88 -4.72 2.36
N VAL A 89 -12.11 -3.40 2.33
CA VAL A 89 -12.83 -2.70 3.40
C VAL A 89 -14.17 -2.19 2.89
N GLU A 90 -15.25 -2.68 3.48
CA GLU A 90 -16.62 -2.25 3.17
C GLU A 90 -17.32 -1.64 4.37
N ILE A 91 -18.20 -0.66 4.13
CA ILE A 91 -19.03 -0.07 5.18
C ILE A 91 -20.50 -0.39 4.89
N ARG A 92 -21.11 -1.15 5.80
CA ARG A 92 -22.52 -1.55 5.73
C ARG A 92 -23.13 -1.61 7.12
N ALA A 93 -24.40 -1.21 7.23
CA ALA A 93 -25.14 -1.11 8.48
C ALA A 93 -24.39 -0.32 9.58
N GLY A 94 -23.59 0.68 9.21
CA GLY A 94 -22.75 1.44 10.15
C GLY A 94 -21.55 0.67 10.74
N MET A 95 -21.24 -0.51 10.20
CA MET A 95 -20.10 -1.33 10.57
C MET A 95 -19.02 -1.30 9.48
N MET A 96 -17.76 -1.36 9.88
CA MET A 96 -16.63 -1.59 8.97
C MET A 96 -16.31 -3.08 8.88
N TYR A 97 -16.42 -3.63 7.68
CA TYR A 97 -16.08 -5.01 7.36
C TYR A 97 -14.67 -5.07 6.76
N PHE A 98 -13.77 -5.76 7.44
CA PHE A 98 -12.43 -6.09 6.95
C PHE A 98 -12.45 -7.51 6.39
N ILE A 99 -12.57 -7.62 5.07
CA ILE A 99 -12.80 -8.87 4.35
C ILE A 99 -11.48 -9.38 3.80
N THR A 100 -11.08 -10.59 4.19
CA THR A 100 -9.83 -11.20 3.71
C THR A 100 -10.09 -11.90 2.39
N THR A 101 -9.42 -11.50 1.30
CA THR A 101 -9.57 -12.17 -0.02
C THR A 101 -8.29 -12.84 -0.53
N GLY A 102 -7.26 -12.92 0.32
CA GLY A 102 -5.97 -13.50 -0.02
C GLY A 102 -5.93 -15.04 0.09
N PRO A 103 -4.73 -15.63 0.14
CA PRO A 103 -4.54 -17.08 0.31
C PRO A 103 -5.25 -17.67 1.55
N PHE A 104 -5.53 -16.83 2.55
CA PHE A 104 -6.18 -17.19 3.82
C PHE A 104 -7.68 -16.85 3.86
N ILE A 105 -8.35 -16.82 2.70
CA ILE A 105 -9.76 -16.39 2.53
C ILE A 105 -10.78 -17.12 3.44
N HIS A 106 -10.50 -18.37 3.80
CA HIS A 106 -11.37 -19.22 4.63
C HIS A 106 -10.79 -19.52 6.01
N SER A 107 -9.73 -18.81 6.38
CA SER A 107 -9.11 -19.00 7.70
C SER A 107 -9.95 -18.31 8.76
N THR A 108 -10.47 -19.09 9.70
CA THR A 108 -11.32 -18.62 10.80
C THR A 108 -10.49 -17.98 11.91
N TYR A 109 -11.16 -17.47 12.95
CA TYR A 109 -10.50 -16.89 14.13
C TYR A 109 -9.50 -17.88 14.75
N PRO A 110 -8.26 -17.44 15.09
CA PRO A 110 -7.75 -16.06 15.14
C PRO A 110 -7.06 -15.57 13.85
N TYR A 111 -7.03 -16.36 12.79
CA TYR A 111 -6.23 -16.07 11.59
C TYR A 111 -6.81 -14.92 10.75
N ASN A 112 -8.14 -14.80 10.62
CA ASN A 112 -8.77 -13.64 9.97
C ASN A 112 -8.43 -12.32 10.69
N MET A 113 -8.43 -12.32 12.03
CA MET A 113 -8.03 -11.18 12.85
C MET A 113 -6.55 -10.86 12.67
N LEU A 114 -5.69 -11.88 12.60
CA LEU A 114 -4.28 -11.70 12.30
C LEU A 114 -4.08 -11.04 10.92
N MET A 115 -4.83 -11.48 9.89
CA MET A 115 -4.76 -10.84 8.56
C MET A 115 -5.20 -9.37 8.62
N CYS A 116 -6.26 -9.05 9.36
CA CYS A 116 -6.70 -7.67 9.60
C CYS A 116 -5.61 -6.82 10.26
N ALA A 117 -5.03 -7.31 11.35
CA ALA A 117 -3.96 -6.63 12.08
C ALA A 117 -2.71 -6.40 11.20
N LEU A 118 -2.32 -7.39 10.40
CA LEU A 118 -1.18 -7.29 9.47
C LEU A 118 -1.43 -6.26 8.37
N TRP A 119 -2.63 -6.22 7.79
CA TRP A 119 -2.98 -5.24 6.76
C TRP A 119 -3.01 -3.82 7.31
N LEU A 120 -3.65 -3.60 8.48
CA LEU A 120 -3.63 -2.31 9.17
C LEU A 120 -2.21 -1.85 9.50
N SER A 121 -1.38 -2.77 10.01
CA SER A 121 0.03 -2.49 10.27
C SER A 121 0.75 -2.03 9.01
N GLY A 122 0.55 -2.73 7.88
CA GLY A 122 1.13 -2.35 6.59
C GLY A 122 0.72 -0.95 6.15
N MET A 123 -0.55 -0.60 6.30
CA MET A 123 -1.04 0.75 6.01
C MET A 123 -0.36 1.83 6.85
N TYR A 124 -0.28 1.61 8.17
CA TYR A 124 0.39 2.55 9.07
C TYR A 124 1.87 2.69 8.75
N VAL A 125 2.56 1.59 8.41
CA VAL A 125 3.97 1.61 7.99
C VAL A 125 4.17 2.49 6.77
N THR A 126 3.28 2.46 5.77
CA THR A 126 3.38 3.29 4.57
C THR A 126 3.35 4.79 4.91
N ILE A 127 2.39 5.23 5.73
CA ILE A 127 2.26 6.65 6.12
C ILE A 127 3.43 7.08 7.02
N MET A 128 3.79 6.24 7.99
CA MET A 128 4.91 6.47 8.91
C MET A 128 6.23 6.59 8.15
N THR A 129 6.47 5.74 7.15
CA THR A 129 7.68 5.75 6.32
C THR A 129 7.83 7.10 5.61
N ILE A 130 6.76 7.67 5.07
CA ILE A 130 6.79 9.00 4.45
C ILE A 130 7.19 10.06 5.46
N MET A 131 6.63 10.04 6.67
CA MET A 131 7.01 10.97 7.74
C MET A 131 8.50 10.85 8.06
N VAL A 132 9.02 9.63 8.20
CA VAL A 132 10.42 9.37 8.57
C VAL A 132 11.37 9.89 7.48
N GLN A 133 11.01 9.75 6.20
CA GLN A 133 11.78 10.32 5.10
C GLN A 133 11.92 11.85 5.22
N PHE A 134 10.82 12.54 5.52
CA PHE A 134 10.81 13.99 5.69
C PHE A 134 11.62 14.44 6.91
N VAL A 135 11.50 13.74 8.04
CA VAL A 135 12.29 14.02 9.24
C VAL A 135 13.78 13.82 8.96
N TYR A 136 14.19 12.70 8.37
CA TYR A 136 15.59 12.46 8.02
C TYR A 136 16.14 13.54 7.10
N ARG A 137 15.36 13.91 6.07
CA ARG A 137 15.75 14.96 5.12
C ARG A 137 15.93 16.30 5.80
N TYR A 138 15.05 16.64 6.74
CA TYR A 138 15.15 17.85 7.53
C TYR A 138 16.45 17.86 8.35
N TYR A 139 16.77 16.77 9.05
CA TYR A 139 18.03 16.68 9.82
C TYR A 139 19.27 16.70 8.93
N ALA A 140 19.23 16.05 7.76
CA ALA A 140 20.36 16.00 6.84
C ALA A 140 20.69 17.35 6.17
N LEU A 141 19.69 18.23 6.00
CA LEU A 141 19.87 19.53 5.32
C LEU A 141 19.88 20.72 6.28
N CYS A 142 18.94 20.77 7.21
CA CYS A 142 18.67 21.97 8.01
C CYS A 142 19.32 21.94 9.40
N ARG A 143 19.83 20.79 9.83
CA ARG A 143 20.39 20.56 11.16
C ARG A 143 21.61 19.63 11.07
N THR A 144 22.08 19.15 12.21
CA THR A 144 23.08 18.10 12.29
C THR A 144 22.49 16.79 11.78
N ALA A 145 23.17 16.16 10.82
CA ALA A 145 22.74 14.88 10.27
C ALA A 145 22.67 13.83 11.37
N LEU A 146 21.54 13.10 11.42
CA LEU A 146 21.38 11.97 12.34
C LEU A 146 22.39 10.87 12.00
N SER A 147 22.91 10.21 13.03
CA SER A 147 23.66 8.98 12.82
C SER A 147 22.74 7.90 12.25
N ILE A 148 23.33 6.90 11.59
CA ILE A 148 22.56 5.77 11.05
C ILE A 148 21.85 5.03 12.19
N THR A 149 22.51 4.87 13.35
CA THR A 149 21.93 4.19 14.52
C THR A 149 20.74 4.94 15.11
N GLN A 150 20.84 6.27 15.25
CA GLN A 150 19.73 7.10 15.71
C GLN A 150 18.55 7.03 14.76
N PHE A 151 18.82 7.04 13.46
CA PHE A 151 17.79 6.97 12.45
C PHE A 151 17.10 5.60 12.41
N VAL A 152 17.86 4.51 12.42
CA VAL A 152 17.31 3.14 12.47
C VAL A 152 16.50 2.95 13.75
N SER A 153 16.98 3.45 14.89
CA SER A 153 16.22 3.42 16.14
C SER A 153 14.89 4.17 16.04
N LEU A 154 14.85 5.36 15.42
CA LEU A 154 13.62 6.12 15.19
C LEU A 154 12.66 5.37 14.25
N TYR A 155 13.18 4.75 13.19
CA TYR A 155 12.37 3.93 12.28
C TYR A 155 11.80 2.69 12.98
N CYS A 156 12.62 1.98 13.76
CA CYS A 156 12.19 0.83 14.56
C CYS A 156 11.12 1.24 15.59
N LEU A 157 11.27 2.38 16.26
CA LEU A 157 10.25 2.90 17.17
C LEU A 157 8.92 3.16 16.44
N GLY A 158 8.99 3.77 15.25
CA GLY A 158 7.81 3.98 14.40
C GLY A 158 7.17 2.67 13.94
N LEU A 159 7.97 1.67 13.57
CA LEU A 159 7.49 0.33 13.22
C LEU A 159 6.79 -0.35 14.40
N THR A 160 7.37 -0.28 15.60
CA THR A 160 6.75 -0.83 16.82
C THR A 160 5.39 -0.18 17.06
N TRP A 161 5.28 1.15 16.92
CA TRP A 161 3.99 1.83 17.02
C TRP A 161 2.98 1.33 15.97
N CYS A 162 3.39 1.18 14.70
CA CYS A 162 2.52 0.68 13.63
C CYS A 162 1.99 -0.73 13.93
N LEU A 163 2.86 -1.61 14.44
CA LEU A 163 2.50 -2.96 14.84
C LEU A 163 1.56 -2.93 16.05
N CYS A 164 1.88 -2.18 17.11
CA CYS A 164 1.00 -2.06 18.27
C CYS A 164 -0.39 -1.53 17.88
N GLN A 165 -0.46 -0.51 17.04
CA GLN A 165 -1.73 0.04 16.56
C GLN A 165 -2.49 -0.97 15.69
N GLY A 166 -1.82 -1.71 14.79
CA GLY A 166 -2.47 -2.75 13.99
C GLY A 166 -2.99 -3.91 14.83
N PHE A 167 -2.19 -4.40 15.79
CA PHE A 167 -2.57 -5.48 16.70
C PHE A 167 -3.58 -5.07 17.76
N ALA A 168 -3.75 -3.76 18.04
CA ALA A 168 -4.85 -3.28 18.86
C ALA A 168 -6.23 -3.67 18.28
N ALA A 169 -6.32 -4.03 17.00
CA ALA A 169 -7.52 -4.63 16.40
C ALA A 169 -8.03 -5.86 17.16
N PHE A 170 -7.14 -6.68 17.77
CA PHE A 170 -7.55 -7.83 18.58
C PHE A 170 -8.36 -7.44 19.83
N LEU A 171 -8.16 -6.23 20.35
CA LEU A 171 -8.86 -5.72 21.53
C LEU A 171 -10.10 -4.89 21.16
N CYS A 172 -10.06 -4.27 19.98
CA CYS A 172 -11.08 -3.31 19.56
C CYS A 172 -12.12 -3.90 18.62
N PHE A 173 -11.78 -4.90 17.80
CA PHE A 173 -12.67 -5.43 16.78
C PHE A 173 -13.23 -6.79 17.16
N GLU A 174 -14.34 -7.13 16.53
CA GLU A 174 -15.11 -8.34 16.81
C GLU A 174 -14.88 -9.41 15.74
N ALA A 175 -14.83 -10.66 16.19
CA ALA A 175 -14.82 -11.79 15.28
C ALA A 175 -16.17 -11.91 14.54
N GLU A 176 -16.17 -12.66 13.44
CA GLU A 176 -17.36 -12.94 12.67
C GLU A 176 -18.50 -13.53 13.53
N THR A 177 -19.67 -12.89 13.48
CA THR A 177 -20.92 -13.39 14.08
C THR A 177 -21.90 -13.84 12.98
N PRO A 178 -22.83 -14.78 13.28
CA PRO A 178 -23.81 -15.24 12.29
C PRO A 178 -24.67 -14.11 11.70
N GLU A 179 -25.05 -13.13 12.52
CA GLU A 179 -25.82 -11.96 12.11
C GLU A 179 -25.04 -11.07 11.13
N ASN A 180 -23.77 -10.78 11.45
CA ASN A 180 -22.91 -9.97 10.57
C ASN A 180 -22.63 -10.70 9.25
N ARG A 181 -22.61 -12.03 9.26
CA ARG A 181 -22.44 -12.86 8.06
C ARG A 181 -23.68 -12.78 7.17
N GLU A 182 -24.88 -12.81 7.74
CA GLU A 182 -26.13 -12.66 7.00
C GLU A 182 -26.22 -11.28 6.32
N ILE A 183 -25.84 -10.21 7.04
CA ILE A 183 -25.77 -8.85 6.48
C ILE A 183 -24.79 -8.79 5.30
N LEU A 184 -23.61 -9.40 5.42
CA LEU A 184 -22.63 -9.43 4.34
C LEU A 184 -23.11 -10.27 3.16
N GLN A 185 -23.76 -11.42 3.41
CA GLN A 185 -24.34 -12.30 2.40
C GLN A 185 -25.50 -11.66 1.63
N GLY A 186 -26.15 -10.63 2.20
CA GLY A 186 -27.11 -9.79 1.49
C GLY A 186 -26.51 -9.09 0.26
N HIS A 187 -25.19 -8.99 0.16
CA HIS A 187 -24.53 -8.48 -1.03
C HIS A 187 -24.23 -9.60 -2.04
N PRO A 188 -24.57 -9.43 -3.34
CA PRO A 188 -24.36 -10.47 -4.36
C PRO A 188 -22.90 -10.95 -4.51
N LEU A 189 -21.92 -10.12 -4.11
CA LEU A 189 -20.50 -10.48 -4.18
C LEU A 189 -20.06 -11.47 -3.09
N TYR A 190 -20.82 -11.55 -1.99
CA TYR A 190 -20.49 -12.38 -0.81
C TYR A 190 -21.56 -13.42 -0.48
N SER A 191 -22.69 -13.43 -1.20
CA SER A 191 -23.77 -14.42 -1.07
C SER A 191 -23.27 -15.84 -1.32
N PHE A 192 -22.35 -16.01 -2.27
CA PHE A 192 -21.71 -17.28 -2.59
C PHE A 192 -20.27 -17.32 -2.05
N ASN A 193 -19.92 -18.39 -1.33
CA ASN A 193 -18.57 -18.63 -0.81
C ASN A 193 -18.02 -17.45 0.02
N THR A 194 -18.81 -17.01 1.02
CA THR A 194 -18.53 -15.82 1.84
C THR A 194 -17.14 -15.91 2.49
N PRO A 195 -16.22 -14.97 2.20
CA PRO A 195 -14.92 -14.90 2.84
C PRO A 195 -15.01 -14.69 4.35
N THR A 196 -13.95 -15.01 5.07
CA THR A 196 -13.84 -14.61 6.48
C THR A 196 -13.58 -13.12 6.60
N PHE A 197 -14.18 -12.52 7.63
CA PHE A 197 -14.09 -11.08 7.87
C PHE A 197 -14.00 -10.78 9.37
N VAL A 198 -13.68 -9.52 9.67
CA VAL A 198 -13.66 -8.93 11.01
C VAL A 198 -14.49 -7.66 10.96
N THR A 199 -15.26 -7.40 12.03
CA THR A 199 -16.13 -6.23 12.09
C THR A 199 -15.66 -5.22 13.13
N GLY A 200 -15.58 -3.96 12.72
CA GLY A 200 -15.51 -2.82 13.61
C GLY A 200 -16.87 -2.15 13.72
N ASP A 201 -17.67 -2.55 14.71
CA ASP A 201 -18.97 -1.91 14.98
C ASP A 201 -18.77 -0.56 15.68
N THR A 202 -19.23 0.51 15.06
CA THR A 202 -19.12 1.87 15.62
C THR A 202 -20.12 2.14 16.74
N ALA A 203 -21.04 1.19 17.03
CA ALA A 203 -21.85 1.24 18.24
C ALA A 203 -21.05 0.92 19.51
N SER A 204 -19.95 0.16 19.40
CA SER A 204 -19.08 -0.16 20.53
C SER A 204 -17.92 0.83 20.66
N VAL A 205 -17.49 1.08 21.91
CA VAL A 205 -16.46 2.09 22.21
C VAL A 205 -15.09 1.67 21.66
N GLY A 206 -14.83 0.37 21.54
CA GLY A 206 -13.55 -0.18 21.06
C GLY A 206 -13.16 0.28 19.66
N PRO A 207 -13.94 -0.04 18.61
CA PRO A 207 -13.71 0.40 17.24
C PRO A 207 -13.69 1.92 17.12
N VAL A 208 -14.58 2.63 17.81
CA VAL A 208 -14.62 4.11 17.79
C VAL A 208 -13.29 4.70 18.30
N VAL A 209 -12.79 4.22 19.44
CA VAL A 209 -11.50 4.68 19.99
C VAL A 209 -10.35 4.32 19.04
N HIS A 210 -10.36 3.13 18.45
CA HIS A 210 -9.35 2.72 17.47
C HIS A 210 -9.32 3.65 16.26
N PHE A 211 -10.48 3.92 15.65
CA PHE A 211 -10.59 4.80 14.48
C PHE A 211 -10.20 6.24 14.80
N CYS A 212 -10.66 6.80 15.93
CA CYS A 212 -10.26 8.13 16.37
C CYS A 212 -8.75 8.23 16.63
N CYS A 213 -8.15 7.22 17.27
CA CYS A 213 -6.71 7.15 17.49
C CYS A 213 -5.94 7.15 16.15
N SER A 214 -6.39 6.32 15.19
CA SER A 214 -5.77 6.24 13.87
C SER A 214 -5.91 7.52 13.04
N GLN A 215 -7.06 8.20 13.11
CA GLN A 215 -7.28 9.51 12.48
C GLN A 215 -6.36 10.59 13.09
N CYS A 216 -6.28 10.67 14.42
CA CYS A 216 -5.40 11.59 15.13
C CYS A 216 -3.93 11.33 14.79
N ALA A 217 -3.51 10.06 14.73
CA ALA A 217 -2.17 9.67 14.33
C ALA A 217 -1.86 10.10 12.89
N CYS A 218 -2.78 9.87 11.95
CA CYS A 218 -2.62 10.33 10.57
C CYS A 218 -2.48 11.85 10.50
N ALA A 219 -3.34 12.61 11.18
CA ALA A 219 -3.26 14.06 11.23
C ALA A 219 -1.91 14.55 11.79
N PHE A 220 -1.46 13.95 12.89
CA PHE A 220 -0.17 14.26 13.52
C PHE A 220 1.02 14.01 12.58
N LEU A 221 1.04 12.85 11.91
CA LEU A 221 2.09 12.50 10.94
C LEU A 221 2.14 13.48 9.77
N TYR A 222 0.98 13.89 9.23
CA TYR A 222 0.91 14.86 8.14
C TYR A 222 1.30 16.28 8.58
N VAL A 223 1.00 16.68 9.82
CA VAL A 223 1.50 17.94 10.38
C VAL A 223 3.03 17.94 10.40
N ILE A 224 3.66 16.85 10.83
CA ILE A 224 5.12 16.72 10.81
C ILE A 224 5.65 16.82 9.38
N ILE A 225 5.05 16.11 8.42
CA ILE A 225 5.44 16.14 7.00
C ILE A 225 5.38 17.57 6.45
N ILE A 226 4.29 18.30 6.71
CA ILE A 226 4.09 19.67 6.22
C ILE A 226 5.09 20.63 6.87
N VAL A 227 5.28 20.55 8.19
CA VAL A 227 6.20 21.45 8.92
C VAL A 227 7.65 21.21 8.48
N THR A 228 8.10 19.97 8.43
CA THR A 228 9.45 19.61 7.98
C THR A 228 9.65 19.96 6.50
N GLY A 229 8.68 19.67 5.64
CA GLY A 229 8.69 20.04 4.22
C GLY A 229 8.81 21.55 3.99
N ARG A 230 8.05 22.36 4.74
CA ARG A 230 8.15 23.82 4.71
C ARG A 230 9.52 24.32 5.16
N ARG A 231 10.08 23.74 6.23
CA ARG A 231 11.42 24.08 6.72
C ARG A 231 12.51 23.73 5.71
N ILE A 232 12.43 22.56 5.08
CA ILE A 232 13.36 22.13 4.02
C ILE A 232 13.29 23.10 2.83
N ASN A 233 12.08 23.48 2.40
CA ASN A 233 11.92 24.41 1.28
C ASN A 233 12.45 25.82 1.62
N LYS A 234 12.20 26.31 2.84
CA LYS A 234 12.76 27.58 3.32
C LYS A 234 14.29 27.53 3.32
N PHE A 235 14.88 26.44 3.82
CA PHE A 235 16.32 26.24 3.79
C PHE A 235 16.84 26.28 2.34
N LEU A 236 16.32 25.44 1.45
CA LEU A 236 16.76 25.38 0.05
C LEU A 236 16.54 26.65 -0.78
N ASN A 237 15.78 27.63 -0.29
CA ASN A 237 15.59 28.93 -0.94
C ASN A 237 16.38 30.06 -0.28
N SER A 238 17.03 29.83 0.86
CA SER A 238 17.88 30.84 1.50
C SER A 238 19.12 31.14 0.64
N ASP A 239 19.50 32.42 0.58
CA ASP A 239 20.66 32.91 -0.19
C ASP A 239 21.98 32.76 0.57
N GLY A 240 21.93 32.56 1.89
CA GLY A 240 23.11 32.35 2.74
C GLY A 240 23.72 30.95 2.70
N ILE A 241 23.36 30.11 1.71
CA ILE A 241 23.83 28.72 1.64
C ILE A 241 25.02 28.60 0.69
N ASN A 242 26.15 28.13 1.23
CA ASN A 242 27.33 27.70 0.49
C ASN A 242 27.09 26.36 -0.26
N MET A 243 26.23 26.39 -1.26
CA MET A 243 26.02 25.29 -2.21
C MET A 243 26.14 25.81 -3.63
N SER A 244 26.78 25.03 -4.52
CA SER A 244 26.77 25.35 -5.94
C SER A 244 25.33 25.33 -6.48
N LYS A 245 25.06 26.17 -7.50
CA LYS A 245 23.74 26.26 -8.15
C LYS A 245 23.22 24.88 -8.58
N ASN A 246 24.10 24.07 -9.21
CA ASN A 246 23.78 22.70 -9.63
C ASN A 246 23.39 21.78 -8.46
N THR A 247 24.05 21.91 -7.30
CA THR A 247 23.73 21.12 -6.10
C THR A 247 22.39 21.55 -5.52
N LYS A 248 22.16 22.86 -5.41
CA LYS A 248 20.90 23.44 -4.89
C LYS A 248 19.70 22.99 -5.74
N GLU A 249 19.81 23.05 -7.07
CA GLU A 249 18.78 22.55 -7.98
C GLU A 249 18.54 21.04 -7.85
N GLY A 250 19.61 20.26 -7.69
CA GLY A 250 19.50 18.83 -7.40
C GLY A 250 18.68 18.58 -6.13
N GLN A 251 19.01 19.24 -5.02
CA GLN A 251 18.28 19.09 -3.76
C GLN A 251 16.80 19.51 -3.87
N LYS A 252 16.49 20.56 -4.65
CA LYS A 252 15.11 21.00 -4.92
C LYS A 252 14.29 19.94 -5.67
N LYS A 253 14.86 19.32 -6.71
CA LYS A 253 14.20 18.24 -7.46
C LYS A 253 13.92 17.03 -6.56
N LEU A 254 14.88 16.66 -5.71
CA LEU A 254 14.71 15.60 -4.73
C LEU A 254 13.63 15.93 -3.69
N ASN A 255 13.55 17.18 -3.23
CA ASN A 255 12.47 17.61 -2.34
C ASN A 255 11.10 17.54 -3.03
N LYS A 256 11.03 17.88 -4.32
CA LYS A 256 9.80 17.77 -5.11
C LYS A 256 9.31 16.32 -5.22
N VAL A 257 10.22 15.35 -5.37
CA VAL A 257 9.89 13.91 -5.33
C VAL A 257 9.18 13.55 -4.04
N MET A 258 9.78 13.89 -2.90
CA MET A 258 9.22 13.57 -1.59
C MET A 258 7.85 14.21 -1.37
N VAL A 259 7.67 15.46 -1.79
CA VAL A 259 6.36 16.14 -1.73
C VAL A 259 5.32 15.41 -2.58
N LEU A 260 5.67 14.96 -3.79
CA LEU A 260 4.74 14.22 -4.64
C LEU A 260 4.35 12.86 -4.03
N GLN A 261 5.34 12.14 -3.48
CA GLN A 261 5.14 10.87 -2.77
C GLN A 261 4.29 11.03 -1.50
N ALA A 262 4.33 12.18 -0.81
CA ALA A 262 3.45 12.47 0.32
C ALA A 262 2.06 12.93 -0.11
N THR A 263 1.95 13.62 -1.24
CA THR A 263 0.67 14.17 -1.72
C THR A 263 -0.26 13.06 -2.19
N TYR A 264 0.26 12.05 -2.90
CA TYR A 264 -0.57 10.97 -3.43
C TYR A 264 -1.30 10.18 -2.32
N PRO A 265 -0.62 9.56 -1.34
CA PRO A 265 -1.29 8.88 -0.23
C PRO A 265 -2.11 9.83 0.64
N GLY A 266 -1.72 11.10 0.75
CA GLY A 266 -2.48 12.08 1.52
C GLY A 266 -3.87 12.33 0.96
N VAL A 267 -3.95 12.54 -0.35
CA VAL A 267 -5.22 12.89 -1.01
C VAL A 267 -6.02 11.66 -1.41
N ILE A 268 -5.36 10.64 -1.98
CA ILE A 268 -6.05 9.48 -2.57
C ILE A 268 -6.41 8.44 -1.50
N VAL A 269 -5.68 8.38 -0.39
CA VAL A 269 -5.85 7.32 0.62
C VAL A 269 -6.32 7.90 1.95
N CYS A 270 -5.58 8.84 2.54
CA CYS A 270 -5.93 9.39 3.85
C CYS A 270 -7.29 10.11 3.86
N LEU A 271 -7.58 10.99 2.89
CA LEU A 271 -8.87 11.69 2.87
C LEU A 271 -10.05 10.71 2.73
N PRO A 272 -10.05 9.76 1.79
CA PRO A 272 -11.15 8.79 1.70
C PRO A 272 -11.27 7.90 2.92
N ILE A 273 -10.18 7.51 3.58
CA ILE A 273 -10.24 6.75 4.84
C ILE A 273 -10.88 7.56 5.96
N VAL A 274 -10.52 8.84 6.11
CA VAL A 274 -11.16 9.72 7.09
C VAL A 274 -12.65 9.88 6.78
N MET A 275 -13.01 10.08 5.50
CA MET A 275 -14.42 10.14 5.09
C MET A 275 -15.17 8.85 5.39
N ALA A 276 -14.60 7.69 5.05
CA ALA A 276 -15.21 6.39 5.28
C ALA A 276 -15.37 6.09 6.78
N THR A 277 -14.34 6.35 7.58
CA THR A 277 -14.42 6.19 9.04
C THR A 277 -15.45 7.11 9.69
N LEU A 278 -15.57 8.35 9.22
CA LEU A 278 -16.64 9.27 9.63
C LEU A 278 -18.03 8.78 9.20
N MET A 279 -18.18 8.28 7.97
CA MET A 279 -19.44 7.71 7.48
C MET A 279 -19.88 6.52 8.33
N ALA A 280 -18.96 5.61 8.67
CA ALA A 280 -19.25 4.51 9.58
C ALA A 280 -19.71 5.01 10.96
N GLN A 281 -19.01 6.00 11.54
CA GLN A 281 -19.37 6.60 12.83
C GLN A 281 -20.74 7.28 12.82
N LEU A 282 -21.15 7.85 11.67
CA LEU A 282 -22.47 8.43 11.45
C LEU A 282 -23.53 7.40 11.03
N LYS A 283 -23.18 6.11 11.01
CA LYS A 283 -24.02 4.98 10.59
C LYS A 283 -24.53 5.12 9.15
N MET A 284 -23.70 5.65 8.27
CA MET A 284 -23.96 5.76 6.84
C MET A 284 -23.25 4.65 6.07
N ASP A 285 -23.97 4.02 5.14
CA ASP A 285 -23.42 2.99 4.27
C ASP A 285 -22.62 3.59 3.11
N ALA A 286 -21.52 2.93 2.75
CA ALA A 286 -20.64 3.37 1.68
C ALA A 286 -20.18 2.18 0.84
N SER A 287 -20.98 1.81 -0.16
CA SER A 287 -20.70 0.68 -1.05
C SER A 287 -19.49 0.88 -1.96
N TRP A 288 -19.04 2.12 -2.16
CA TRP A 288 -17.87 2.44 -3.00
C TRP A 288 -16.53 2.13 -2.31
N THR A 289 -16.51 1.95 -0.98
CA THR A 289 -15.25 1.84 -0.22
C THR A 289 -14.46 0.60 -0.59
N GLY A 290 -15.13 -0.53 -0.81
CA GLY A 290 -14.48 -1.79 -1.16
C GLY A 290 -13.75 -1.72 -2.50
N MET A 291 -14.40 -1.15 -3.51
CA MET A 291 -13.83 -0.99 -4.86
C MET A 291 -12.77 0.12 -4.94
N TYR A 292 -12.82 1.12 -4.06
CA TYR A 292 -11.90 2.24 -4.09
C TYR A 292 -10.63 1.98 -3.28
N PHE A 293 -10.75 1.46 -2.05
CA PHE A 293 -9.61 1.39 -1.13
C PHE A 293 -8.55 0.37 -1.57
N ALA A 294 -8.97 -0.85 -1.91
CA ALA A 294 -8.05 -1.91 -2.32
C ALA A 294 -7.09 -1.43 -3.44
N PRO A 295 -7.57 -0.99 -4.62
CA PRO A 295 -6.67 -0.55 -5.70
C PRO A 295 -5.88 0.72 -5.35
N SER A 296 -6.49 1.66 -4.63
CA SER A 296 -5.85 2.95 -4.31
C SER A 296 -4.61 2.79 -3.42
N ILE A 297 -4.70 1.89 -2.43
CA ILE A 297 -3.62 1.64 -1.47
C ILE A 297 -2.56 0.74 -2.14
N SER A 298 -2.97 -0.29 -2.88
CA SER A 298 -2.07 -1.17 -3.64
C SER A 298 -1.24 -0.43 -4.70
N ALA A 299 -1.73 0.71 -5.20
CA ALA A 299 -1.00 1.56 -6.14
C ALA A 299 0.09 2.46 -5.51
N ILE A 300 0.11 2.63 -4.18
CA ILE A 300 1.08 3.53 -3.51
C ILE A 300 2.55 3.17 -3.85
N PRO A 301 3.00 1.91 -3.68
CA PRO A 301 4.38 1.52 -3.98
C PRO A 301 4.78 1.77 -5.44
N ILE A 302 3.84 1.53 -6.36
CA ILE A 302 4.04 1.70 -7.81
C ILE A 302 4.27 3.18 -8.11
N ILE A 303 3.40 4.05 -7.58
CA ILE A 303 3.47 5.48 -7.83
C ILE A 303 4.70 6.09 -7.16
N ASN A 304 5.10 5.60 -5.98
CA ASN A 304 6.34 5.98 -5.34
C ASN A 304 7.56 5.66 -6.22
N ALA A 305 7.65 4.43 -6.74
CA ALA A 305 8.74 4.01 -7.61
C ALA A 305 8.76 4.78 -8.94
N VAL A 306 7.62 4.98 -9.59
CA VAL A 306 7.49 5.73 -10.84
C VAL A 306 7.89 7.20 -10.64
N THR A 307 7.42 7.83 -9.57
CA THR A 307 7.74 9.23 -9.24
C THR A 307 9.25 9.43 -9.13
N VAL A 308 9.92 8.53 -8.42
CA VAL A 308 11.37 8.50 -8.25
C VAL A 308 12.07 8.39 -9.61
N MET A 309 11.66 7.43 -10.45
CA MET A 309 12.30 7.18 -11.74
C MET A 309 12.15 8.35 -12.72
N LEU A 310 10.98 9.00 -12.75
CA LEU A 310 10.68 10.07 -13.68
C LEU A 310 11.28 11.42 -13.27
N VAL A 311 11.21 11.75 -11.98
CA VAL A 311 11.55 13.09 -11.49
C VAL A 311 13.05 13.22 -11.21
N ILE A 312 13.74 12.13 -10.83
CA ILE A 312 15.19 12.17 -10.58
C ILE A 312 15.94 12.13 -11.92
N PRO A 313 16.62 13.24 -12.31
CA PRO A 313 17.21 13.33 -13.64
C PRO A 313 18.30 12.27 -13.89
N SER A 314 19.04 11.89 -12.84
CA SER A 314 20.10 10.88 -12.91
C SER A 314 19.54 9.49 -13.23
N PHE A 315 18.39 9.14 -12.65
CA PHE A 315 17.71 7.88 -12.92
C PHE A 315 17.11 7.89 -14.31
N ARG A 316 16.35 8.94 -14.65
CA ARG A 316 15.76 9.09 -15.99
C ARG A 316 16.81 9.01 -17.10
N LYS A 317 17.95 9.71 -16.96
CA LYS A 317 19.04 9.67 -17.95
C LYS A 317 19.69 8.28 -18.09
N ARG A 318 19.68 7.48 -17.02
CA ARG A 318 20.26 6.13 -17.04
C ARG A 318 19.28 5.12 -17.65
N ILE A 319 18.01 5.20 -17.28
CA ILE A 319 16.93 4.40 -17.89
C ILE A 319 16.87 4.67 -19.40
N LEU A 320 16.89 5.94 -19.82
CA LEU A 320 16.92 6.32 -21.24
C LEU A 320 18.18 5.81 -21.96
N ARG A 321 19.34 5.78 -21.29
CA ARG A 321 20.57 5.23 -21.87
C ARG A 321 20.49 3.71 -22.04
N ILE A 322 19.98 3.00 -21.04
CA ILE A 322 19.76 1.55 -21.11
C ILE A 322 18.78 1.24 -22.24
N ALA A 323 17.63 1.94 -22.30
CA ALA A 323 16.64 1.77 -23.36
C ALA A 323 17.23 2.03 -24.76
N LYS A 324 18.02 3.10 -24.93
CA LYS A 324 18.70 3.39 -26.20
C LYS A 324 19.76 2.34 -26.58
N ALA A 325 20.54 1.85 -25.61
CA ALA A 325 21.53 0.80 -25.84
C ALA A 325 20.85 -0.52 -26.25
N THR A 326 19.74 -0.89 -25.60
CA THR A 326 18.96 -2.09 -25.97
C THR A 326 18.35 -1.98 -27.35
N VAL A 327 17.87 -0.80 -27.75
CA VAL A 327 17.36 -0.55 -29.13
C VAL A 327 18.49 -0.69 -30.15
N TYR A 328 19.67 -0.11 -29.88
CA TYR A 328 20.82 -0.21 -30.77
C TYR A 328 21.33 -1.65 -30.93
N THR A 329 21.39 -2.43 -29.83
CA THR A 329 21.76 -3.85 -29.89
C THR A 329 20.75 -4.67 -30.68
N LYS A 330 19.45 -4.39 -30.55
CA LYS A 330 18.41 -5.09 -31.34
C LYS A 330 18.50 -4.76 -32.84
N SER A 331 18.77 -3.51 -33.22
CA SER A 331 18.94 -3.14 -34.64
C SER A 331 20.18 -3.78 -35.26
N THR A 332 21.31 -3.83 -34.55
CA THR A 332 22.54 -4.46 -35.07
C THR A 332 22.40 -5.98 -35.20
N ILE A 333 21.70 -6.66 -34.27
CA ILE A 333 21.42 -8.10 -34.39
C ILE A 333 20.50 -8.38 -35.58
N GLN A 334 19.51 -7.53 -35.84
CA GLN A 334 18.60 -7.67 -36.98
C GLN A 334 19.31 -7.47 -38.33
N GLU A 335 20.17 -6.44 -38.46
CA GLU A 335 21.00 -6.22 -39.66
C GLU A 335 21.99 -7.38 -39.91
N THR A 336 22.57 -7.95 -38.85
CA THR A 336 23.50 -9.09 -38.98
C THR A 336 22.75 -10.34 -39.42
N SER A 337 21.53 -10.57 -38.91
CA SER A 337 20.71 -11.72 -39.28
C SER A 337 20.17 -11.65 -40.71
N GLU A 338 19.83 -10.45 -41.21
CA GLU A 338 19.45 -10.23 -42.62
C GLU A 338 20.63 -10.46 -43.57
N HIS A 339 21.82 -9.96 -43.24
CA HIS A 339 23.03 -10.23 -44.04
C HIS A 339 23.40 -11.72 -44.09
N THR A 340 23.18 -12.46 -43.00
CA THR A 340 23.48 -13.90 -42.93
C THR A 340 22.49 -14.73 -43.77
N HIS A 341 21.23 -14.28 -43.91
CA HIS A 341 20.25 -14.95 -44.78
C HIS A 341 20.48 -14.68 -46.27
N THR A 342 20.82 -13.44 -46.67
CA THR A 342 21.17 -13.14 -48.08
C THR A 342 22.46 -13.80 -48.54
N GLY A 343 23.38 -14.15 -47.63
CA GLY A 343 24.60 -14.88 -47.96
C GLY A 343 24.42 -16.39 -48.17
N MET A 344 23.25 -16.95 -47.83
CA MET A 344 22.94 -18.39 -47.96
C MET A 344 22.09 -18.73 -49.19
N GLU A 345 21.56 -17.76 -49.92
CA GLU A 345 20.82 -17.96 -51.18
C GLU A 345 21.72 -17.93 -52.44
N ILE A 346 23.04 -17.88 -52.27
CA ILE A 346 24.00 -17.96 -53.37
C ILE A 346 24.85 -19.21 -53.18
N HIS A 347 24.26 -20.39 -53.34
CA HIS A 347 25.02 -21.60 -53.67
C HIS A 347 24.18 -22.69 -54.34
#